data_AF-A0A7W0M5M9-F1
#
_entry.id   AF-A0A7W0M5M9-F1
#
_cell.length_a   1.000
_cell.length_b   1.000
_cell.length_c   1.000
_cell.angle_alpha   90.00
_cell.angle_beta   90.00
_cell.angle_gamma   90.00
#
_symmetry.space_group_name_H-M   'P 1'
#
loop_
_entity.id
_entity.type
_entity.pdbx_description
1 polymer ?
#
loop_
_entity_poly.entity_id
_entity_poly.type
_entity_poly.pdbx_seq_one_letter_code
_entity_poly.pdbx_strand_id
1 'polypeptide(L)'
;MSFLILTLACLVDTEPIGQPVPEYGVNRCGPHALFLCAAAIGRGVTFERLEAVLPDNAKESSLEDLRSAAARLGLAAKGARWPHRTPFFTRGDTAAVIPVSTRDGRRHFLAVIESRAGQFLVIDFPRSPEWRSESNLREYAGWDGSALVVASNQDHLAQVITISSKMPAFVAFAAAFVFACGVVRRRHRRTVRPSTTAGFTIVELLVTLSIVSLLLALIAPAVQHARNAAAMVKCKSNLRQIGLASHSYADVYNGVLPPAMTPHILGRGNAPVDRNLSPQARLLPFLEHTALWATIDQNETGIGDGDGRPSSTLNAVAINASVDVFECPSDSVPRGGTSYRMCKGSTPGSHQSVAAGPNAARVGVARLLGCPIRLITDGMTGTAMFSERVVGDQDDGRYDPWRDRALLDPTAINTEPDEMAEACRFSRTPLRHFSFDGATWLLTSYSHTLYNHVLSPNSNTPDCEATCRAVTARSHHAGGVHVLFCDGAVKLVSDGIDLHAWRAAASIDGGESVGKF
;
A
#
# COMPACT_ATOMS: atom_id res chain seq x y z
N MET A 1 17.50 9.46 -11.74
CA MET A 1 18.09 8.32 -12.49
C MET A 1 17.16 7.11 -12.43
N SER A 2 15.90 7.30 -12.85
CA SER A 2 14.86 6.26 -12.91
C SER A 2 14.81 5.54 -14.27
N PHE A 3 15.84 5.76 -15.10
CA PHE A 3 15.93 5.26 -16.48
C PHE A 3 16.56 3.86 -16.58
N LEU A 4 17.16 3.31 -15.50
CA LEU A 4 17.82 2.00 -15.50
C LEU A 4 16.89 0.82 -15.10
N ILE A 5 15.72 1.12 -14.51
CA ILE A 5 14.73 0.09 -14.12
C ILE A 5 13.93 -0.39 -15.35
N LEU A 6 13.76 0.46 -16.36
CA LEU A 6 13.19 0.08 -17.66
C LEU A 6 14.16 -0.77 -18.51
N THR A 7 15.48 -0.57 -18.38
CA THR A 7 16.46 -1.28 -19.21
C THR A 7 16.70 -2.73 -18.78
N LEU A 8 16.50 -3.06 -17.50
CA LEU A 8 16.59 -4.45 -17.02
C LEU A 8 15.33 -5.27 -17.30
N ALA A 9 14.17 -4.63 -17.53
CA ALA A 9 12.99 -5.31 -18.08
C ALA A 9 13.17 -5.57 -19.59
N CYS A 10 13.78 -4.65 -20.34
CA CYS A 10 14.07 -4.84 -21.77
C CYS A 10 15.18 -5.86 -22.09
N LEU A 11 16.06 -6.22 -21.15
CA LEU A 11 17.10 -7.24 -21.39
C LEU A 11 16.60 -8.69 -21.24
N VAL A 12 15.34 -8.87 -20.88
CA VAL A 12 14.64 -10.17 -20.94
C VAL A 12 13.77 -10.28 -22.21
N ASP A 13 13.64 -9.21 -23.00
CA ASP A 13 12.81 -9.12 -24.22
C ASP A 13 13.57 -9.40 -25.53
N THR A 14 14.78 -9.96 -25.51
CA THR A 14 15.52 -10.27 -26.76
C THR A 14 15.33 -11.68 -27.29
N GLU A 15 14.28 -12.40 -26.89
CA GLU A 15 13.75 -13.49 -27.71
C GLU A 15 12.26 -13.26 -28.02
N PRO A 16 11.84 -13.44 -29.30
CA PRO A 16 10.50 -13.09 -29.73
C PRO A 16 9.46 -13.95 -29.01
N ILE A 17 8.59 -13.30 -28.23
CA ILE A 17 7.39 -13.90 -27.64
C ILE A 17 6.41 -14.21 -28.77
N GLY A 18 6.61 -15.38 -29.36
CA GLY A 18 5.75 -15.99 -30.38
C GLY A 18 5.86 -17.52 -30.40
N GLN A 19 6.58 -18.12 -29.44
CA GLN A 19 6.59 -19.57 -29.26
C GLN A 19 5.92 -19.94 -27.95
N PRO A 20 5.15 -21.05 -27.92
CA PRO A 20 4.64 -21.59 -26.67
C PRO A 20 5.82 -21.81 -25.72
N VAL A 21 5.70 -21.31 -24.49
CA VAL A 21 6.62 -21.63 -23.40
C VAL A 21 6.75 -23.16 -23.38
N PRO A 22 7.94 -23.73 -23.63
CA PRO A 22 8.12 -25.19 -23.58
C PRO A 22 7.59 -25.71 -22.25
N GLU A 23 6.97 -26.89 -22.24
CA GLU A 23 6.66 -27.61 -20.99
C GLU A 23 7.96 -27.80 -20.19
N TYR A 24 8.26 -26.86 -19.28
CA TYR A 24 9.49 -26.88 -18.51
C TYR A 24 9.35 -27.91 -17.40
N GLY A 25 10.10 -28.99 -17.55
CA GLY A 25 10.18 -30.09 -16.60
C GLY A 25 10.48 -29.63 -15.17
N VAL A 26 9.77 -30.25 -14.24
CA VAL A 26 10.05 -30.28 -12.80
C VAL A 26 11.57 -30.49 -12.62
N ASN A 27 12.26 -29.61 -11.85
CA ASN A 27 13.65 -29.74 -11.33
C ASN A 27 14.69 -28.64 -11.68
N ARG A 28 14.33 -27.48 -12.26
CA ARG A 28 15.30 -26.43 -12.64
C ARG A 28 15.32 -25.16 -11.77
N CYS A 29 14.77 -25.17 -10.55
CA CYS A 29 14.63 -23.96 -9.72
C CYS A 29 15.97 -23.38 -9.21
N GLY A 30 16.94 -24.23 -8.81
CA GLY A 30 18.25 -23.79 -8.35
C GLY A 30 19.06 -23.02 -9.40
N PRO A 31 19.25 -23.58 -10.61
CA PRO A 31 19.93 -22.88 -11.70
C PRO A 31 19.24 -21.56 -12.07
N HIS A 32 17.91 -21.55 -12.16
CA HIS A 32 17.17 -20.31 -12.44
C HIS A 32 17.40 -19.24 -11.37
N ALA A 33 17.39 -19.61 -10.09
CA ALA A 33 17.65 -18.65 -9.02
C ALA A 33 19.06 -18.04 -9.10
N LEU A 34 20.08 -18.84 -9.43
CA LEU A 34 21.46 -18.35 -9.60
C LEU A 34 21.61 -17.48 -10.85
N PHE A 35 20.96 -17.84 -11.96
CA PHE A 35 20.91 -17.03 -13.18
C PHE A 35 20.32 -15.64 -12.91
N LEU A 36 19.19 -15.58 -12.22
CA LEU A 36 18.54 -14.32 -11.84
C LEU A 36 19.42 -13.48 -10.91
N CYS A 37 20.12 -14.11 -9.96
CA CYS A 37 21.07 -13.40 -9.10
C CYS A 37 22.25 -12.82 -9.89
N ALA A 38 22.81 -13.56 -10.85
CA ALA A 38 23.88 -13.08 -11.72
C ALA A 38 23.43 -11.88 -12.57
N ALA A 39 22.23 -11.95 -13.14
CA ALA A 39 21.62 -10.83 -13.88
C ALA A 39 21.39 -9.61 -12.97
N ALA A 40 20.93 -9.82 -11.73
CA ALA A 40 20.66 -8.75 -10.78
C ALA A 40 21.92 -7.96 -10.34
N ILE A 41 23.09 -8.60 -10.35
CA ILE A 41 24.40 -7.96 -10.07
C ILE A 41 25.12 -7.48 -11.34
N GLY A 42 24.43 -7.45 -12.49
CA GLY A 42 24.98 -6.97 -13.76
C GLY A 42 26.04 -7.89 -14.39
N ARG A 43 26.05 -9.18 -14.04
CA ARG A 43 26.95 -10.18 -14.64
C ARG A 43 26.24 -10.94 -15.76
N GLY A 44 26.69 -10.74 -17.00
CA GLY A 44 26.18 -11.47 -18.16
C GLY A 44 26.60 -12.94 -18.14
N VAL A 45 25.71 -13.80 -17.65
CA VAL A 45 25.84 -15.26 -17.68
C VAL A 45 24.66 -15.79 -18.48
N THR A 46 24.89 -16.64 -19.49
CA THR A 46 23.79 -17.30 -20.22
C THR A 46 23.31 -18.53 -19.46
N PHE A 47 22.03 -18.86 -19.58
CA PHE A 47 21.44 -19.99 -18.87
C PHE A 47 22.07 -21.34 -19.30
N GLU A 48 22.35 -21.51 -20.59
CA GLU A 48 23.05 -22.69 -21.15
C GLU A 48 24.44 -22.89 -20.54
N ARG A 49 25.20 -21.80 -20.35
CA ARG A 49 26.54 -21.85 -19.75
C ARG A 49 26.47 -22.18 -18.26
N LEU A 50 25.40 -21.76 -17.59
CA LEU A 50 25.14 -22.13 -16.20
C LEU A 50 24.77 -23.61 -16.06
N GLU A 51 23.94 -24.14 -16.96
CA GLU A 51 23.59 -25.57 -16.96
C GLU A 51 24.80 -26.46 -17.28
N ALA A 52 25.67 -26.04 -18.20
CA ALA A 52 26.85 -26.80 -18.59
C ALA A 52 27.91 -26.94 -17.47
N VAL A 53 27.91 -26.06 -16.46
CA VAL A 53 28.87 -26.13 -15.34
C VAL A 53 28.35 -26.89 -14.13
N LEU A 54 27.06 -27.25 -14.12
CA LEU A 54 26.42 -28.05 -13.09
C LEU A 54 26.67 -29.54 -13.33
N PRO A 55 26.64 -30.38 -12.28
CA PRO A 55 26.83 -31.82 -12.44
C PRO A 55 25.66 -32.47 -13.20
N ASP A 56 25.97 -33.43 -14.09
CA ASP A 56 25.01 -34.11 -15.00
C ASP A 56 23.82 -34.81 -14.29
N ASN A 57 23.91 -35.05 -12.98
CA ASN A 57 22.87 -35.70 -12.15
C ASN A 57 21.99 -34.72 -11.35
N ALA A 58 21.92 -33.44 -11.73
CA ALA A 58 21.16 -32.41 -11.01
C ALA A 58 19.63 -32.53 -11.20
N LYS A 59 19.01 -33.62 -10.72
CA LYS A 59 17.57 -33.66 -10.46
C LYS A 59 17.18 -32.83 -9.23
N GLU A 60 18.15 -32.51 -8.36
CA GLU A 60 18.01 -31.56 -7.26
C GLU A 60 19.36 -30.87 -7.01
N SER A 61 19.59 -29.67 -7.56
CA SER A 61 20.81 -28.91 -7.28
C SER A 61 20.90 -28.61 -5.77
N SER A 62 22.02 -28.92 -5.13
CA SER A 62 22.27 -28.47 -3.76
C SER A 62 22.81 -27.04 -3.74
N LEU A 63 22.75 -26.36 -2.59
CA LEU A 63 23.36 -25.03 -2.43
C LEU A 63 24.88 -25.06 -2.67
N GLU A 64 25.52 -26.21 -2.44
CA GLU A 64 26.94 -26.43 -2.71
C GLU A 64 27.24 -26.57 -4.21
N ASP A 65 26.36 -27.24 -4.96
CA ASP A 65 26.47 -27.32 -6.42
C ASP A 65 26.34 -25.94 -7.06
N LEU A 66 25.39 -25.13 -6.57
CA LEU A 66 25.21 -23.75 -7.02
C LEU A 66 26.43 -22.88 -6.65
N ARG A 67 27.04 -23.10 -5.49
CA ARG A 67 28.28 -22.41 -5.09
C ARG A 67 29.45 -22.77 -6.00
N SER A 68 29.60 -24.06 -6.32
CA SER A 68 30.62 -24.55 -7.26
C SER A 68 30.41 -23.99 -8.67
N ALA A 69 29.17 -23.97 -9.16
CA ALA A 69 28.80 -23.37 -10.44
C ALA A 69 29.10 -21.87 -10.47
N ALA A 70 28.74 -21.13 -9.42
CA ALA A 70 29.04 -19.70 -9.30
C ALA A 70 30.56 -19.43 -9.35
N ALA A 71 31.37 -20.26 -8.69
CA ALA A 71 32.83 -20.16 -8.73
C ALA A 71 33.40 -20.43 -10.13
N ARG A 72 32.88 -21.46 -10.84
CA ARG A 72 33.27 -21.78 -12.23
C ARG A 72 32.90 -20.66 -13.22
N LEU A 73 31.85 -19.90 -12.92
CA LEU A 73 31.42 -18.74 -13.70
C LEU A 73 32.13 -17.44 -13.30
N GLY A 74 33.05 -17.47 -12.34
CA GLY A 74 33.79 -16.28 -11.88
C GLY A 74 32.94 -15.30 -11.08
N LEU A 75 31.81 -15.74 -10.52
CA LEU A 75 30.97 -14.93 -9.63
C LEU A 75 31.59 -14.89 -8.23
N ALA A 76 31.57 -13.72 -7.60
CA ALA A 76 31.95 -13.59 -6.19
C ALA A 76 30.79 -14.15 -5.34
N ALA A 77 30.86 -15.43 -4.98
CA ALA A 77 29.80 -16.11 -4.24
C ALA A 77 30.33 -16.85 -3.01
N LYS A 78 29.57 -16.82 -1.92
CA LYS A 78 29.91 -17.53 -0.68
C LYS A 78 28.67 -17.87 0.13
N GLY A 79 28.67 -19.09 0.69
CA GLY A 79 27.62 -19.54 1.59
C GLY A 79 27.65 -18.77 2.91
N ALA A 80 26.47 -18.39 3.41
CA ALA A 80 26.26 -17.72 4.67
C ALA A 80 25.09 -18.37 5.43
N ARG A 81 25.08 -18.21 6.75
CA ARG A 81 23.98 -18.61 7.62
C ARG A 81 23.55 -17.41 8.46
N TRP A 82 22.27 -17.09 8.45
CA TRP A 82 21.70 -15.90 9.07
C TRP A 82 20.79 -16.30 10.24
N PRO A 83 21.25 -16.21 11.50
CA PRO A 83 20.47 -16.66 12.65
C PRO A 83 19.49 -15.61 13.20
N HIS A 84 19.79 -14.31 13.11
CA HIS A 84 19.02 -13.27 13.84
C HIS A 84 18.80 -11.94 13.11
N ARG A 85 19.64 -11.59 12.13
CA ARG A 85 19.48 -10.39 11.29
C ARG A 85 19.98 -10.69 9.90
N THR A 86 19.12 -10.46 8.92
CA THR A 86 19.44 -10.60 7.51
C THR A 86 20.15 -9.35 6.97
N PRO A 87 21.14 -9.52 6.08
CA PRO A 87 21.86 -8.38 5.51
C PRO A 87 20.99 -7.59 4.52
N PHE A 88 21.35 -6.33 4.30
CA PHE A 88 20.74 -5.50 3.26
C PHE A 88 21.26 -5.91 1.88
N PHE A 89 20.33 -6.10 0.94
CA PHE A 89 20.61 -6.41 -0.46
C PHE A 89 20.26 -5.20 -1.31
N THR A 90 21.27 -4.70 -2.03
CA THR A 90 21.12 -3.57 -2.95
C THR A 90 21.20 -4.09 -4.37
N ARG A 91 20.14 -3.83 -5.14
CA ARG A 91 20.07 -4.19 -6.56
C ARG A 91 21.28 -3.61 -7.31
N GLY A 92 21.99 -4.45 -8.06
CA GLY A 92 23.23 -4.10 -8.77
C GLY A 92 24.51 -4.48 -8.03
N ASP A 93 24.48 -4.58 -6.70
CA ASP A 93 25.67 -4.85 -5.90
C ASP A 93 25.66 -6.28 -5.33
N THR A 94 24.52 -6.72 -4.79
CA THR A 94 24.40 -7.98 -4.06
C THR A 94 23.04 -8.65 -4.28
N ALA A 95 23.06 -9.98 -4.35
CA ALA A 95 21.89 -10.85 -4.43
C ALA A 95 22.14 -12.13 -3.62
N ALA A 96 21.10 -12.93 -3.39
CA ALA A 96 21.26 -14.20 -2.71
C ALA A 96 20.32 -15.27 -3.25
N VAL A 97 20.81 -16.51 -3.33
CA VAL A 97 19.97 -17.69 -3.52
C VAL A 97 19.69 -18.29 -2.15
N ILE A 98 18.41 -18.46 -1.81
CA ILE A 98 17.98 -19.08 -0.56
C ILE A 98 17.30 -20.43 -0.85
N PRO A 99 17.67 -21.52 -0.16
CA PRO A 99 16.96 -22.78 -0.24
C PRO A 99 15.73 -22.73 0.66
N VAL A 100 14.61 -23.22 0.16
CA VAL A 100 13.34 -23.32 0.88
C VAL A 100 12.75 -24.71 0.69
N SER A 101 11.85 -25.10 1.58
CA SER A 101 11.05 -26.32 1.48
C SER A 101 9.65 -25.98 1.03
N THR A 102 9.17 -26.64 -0.02
CA THR A 102 7.76 -26.55 -0.44
C THR A 102 6.86 -27.27 0.55
N ARG A 103 5.53 -27.01 0.50
CA ARG A 103 4.53 -27.69 1.34
C ARG A 103 4.55 -29.23 1.18
N ASP A 104 5.00 -29.72 0.04
CA ASP A 104 5.13 -31.15 -0.25
C ASP A 104 6.48 -31.75 0.20
N GLY A 105 7.30 -31.00 0.94
CA GLY A 105 8.61 -31.44 1.43
C GLY A 105 9.73 -31.46 0.38
N ARG A 106 9.48 -30.99 -0.85
CA ARG A 106 10.50 -30.89 -1.90
C ARG A 106 11.37 -29.66 -1.71
N ARG A 107 12.68 -29.81 -1.97
CA ARG A 107 13.65 -28.70 -1.98
C ARG A 107 13.38 -27.76 -3.14
N HIS A 108 13.41 -26.47 -2.86
CA HIS A 108 13.20 -25.40 -3.84
C HIS A 108 14.14 -24.24 -3.57
N PHE A 109 14.33 -23.36 -4.55
CA PHE A 109 15.26 -22.24 -4.44
C PHE A 109 14.59 -20.95 -4.88
N LEU A 110 14.85 -19.89 -4.13
CA LEU A 110 14.35 -18.56 -4.41
C LEU A 110 15.52 -17.61 -4.63
N ALA A 111 15.37 -16.67 -5.57
CA ALA A 111 16.33 -15.59 -5.76
C ALA A 111 15.88 -14.34 -4.99
N VAL A 112 16.75 -13.82 -4.14
CA VAL A 112 16.58 -12.55 -3.44
C VAL A 112 17.44 -11.51 -4.13
N ILE A 113 16.82 -10.51 -4.73
CA ILE A 113 17.53 -9.50 -5.54
C ILE A 113 17.58 -8.11 -4.87
N GLU A 114 16.75 -7.89 -3.86
CA GLU A 114 16.67 -6.61 -3.13
C GLU A 114 16.09 -6.83 -1.73
N SER A 115 16.47 -6.02 -0.73
CA SER A 115 15.81 -6.01 0.58
C SER A 115 15.56 -4.60 1.11
N ARG A 116 14.42 -4.42 1.79
CA ARG A 116 13.95 -3.15 2.37
C ARG A 116 13.25 -3.42 3.69
N ALA A 117 13.71 -2.80 4.78
CA ALA A 117 13.04 -2.81 6.09
C ALA A 117 12.55 -4.21 6.59
N GLY A 118 13.30 -5.27 6.34
CA GLY A 118 12.95 -6.64 6.74
C GLY A 118 12.08 -7.43 5.75
N GLN A 119 11.82 -6.86 4.57
CA GLN A 119 11.23 -7.53 3.41
C GLN A 119 12.27 -7.77 2.31
N PHE A 120 12.08 -8.84 1.56
CA PHE A 120 12.90 -9.27 0.43
C PHE A 120 12.08 -9.25 -0.84
N LEU A 121 12.62 -8.69 -1.92
CA LEU A 121 12.09 -8.93 -3.26
C LEU A 121 12.59 -10.30 -3.71
N VAL A 122 11.69 -11.26 -3.69
CA VAL A 122 11.94 -12.67 -3.98
C VAL A 122 11.39 -13.01 -5.35
N ILE A 123 12.17 -13.72 -6.16
CA ILE A 123 11.74 -14.29 -7.43
C ILE A 123 11.67 -15.81 -7.26
N ASP A 124 10.44 -16.32 -7.33
CA ASP A 124 10.08 -17.73 -7.21
C ASP A 124 9.71 -18.27 -8.60
N PHE A 125 10.68 -18.68 -9.42
CA PHE A 125 10.38 -19.14 -10.77
C PHE A 125 9.45 -20.36 -10.78
N PRO A 126 8.36 -20.39 -11.59
CA PRO A 126 7.99 -19.46 -12.68
C PRO A 126 7.04 -18.32 -12.29
N ARG A 127 6.81 -18.11 -10.99
CA ARG A 127 5.92 -17.06 -10.47
C ARG A 127 6.58 -15.67 -10.59
N SER A 128 5.73 -14.65 -10.61
CA SER A 128 6.16 -13.25 -10.65
C SER A 128 6.94 -12.87 -9.38
N PRO A 129 7.86 -11.90 -9.47
CA PRO A 129 8.57 -11.36 -8.30
C PRO A 129 7.60 -10.82 -7.23
N GLU A 130 7.88 -11.10 -5.96
CA GLU A 130 7.02 -10.71 -4.83
C GLU A 130 7.85 -10.27 -3.63
N TRP A 131 7.35 -9.30 -2.87
CA TRP A 131 7.95 -8.93 -1.60
C TRP A 131 7.52 -9.91 -0.49
N ARG A 132 8.49 -10.55 0.17
CA ARG A 132 8.27 -11.49 1.28
C ARG A 132 9.01 -11.03 2.53
N SER A 133 8.37 -11.12 3.70
CA SER A 133 9.04 -10.86 4.97
C SER A 133 10.00 -12.00 5.33
N GLU A 134 11.00 -11.70 6.16
CA GLU A 134 11.90 -12.72 6.71
C GLU A 134 11.14 -13.83 7.47
N SER A 135 10.14 -13.44 8.27
CA SER A 135 9.31 -14.39 9.03
C SER A 135 8.57 -15.34 8.11
N ASN A 136 8.03 -14.84 6.99
CA ASN A 136 7.30 -15.67 6.03
C ASN A 136 8.21 -16.74 5.41
N LEU A 137 9.43 -16.39 5.02
CA LEU A 137 10.39 -17.33 4.47
C LEU A 137 10.79 -18.42 5.48
N ARG A 138 10.97 -18.06 6.76
CA ARG A 138 11.35 -19.02 7.81
C ARG A 138 10.23 -19.98 8.19
N GLU A 139 9.04 -19.44 8.43
CA GLU A 139 7.91 -20.21 8.98
C GLU A 139 7.15 -20.97 7.90
N TYR A 140 6.84 -20.32 6.78
CA TYR A 140 6.01 -20.92 5.72
C TYR A 140 6.83 -21.64 4.66
N ALA A 141 8.04 -21.15 4.34
CA ALA A 141 8.91 -21.76 3.35
C ALA A 141 10.01 -22.64 3.99
N GLY A 142 9.97 -22.86 5.30
CA GLY A 142 10.91 -23.76 6.00
C GLY A 142 12.37 -23.36 5.85
N TRP A 143 12.65 -22.07 5.71
CA TRP A 143 14.01 -21.57 5.51
C TRP A 143 14.81 -21.55 6.83
N ASP A 144 15.91 -22.29 6.86
CA ASP A 144 16.79 -22.43 8.04
C ASP A 144 17.79 -21.26 8.22
N GLY A 145 17.70 -20.22 7.35
CA GLY A 145 18.63 -19.10 7.32
C GLY A 145 19.89 -19.35 6.49
N SER A 146 20.01 -20.48 5.79
CA SER A 146 21.12 -20.71 4.85
C SER A 146 20.93 -19.89 3.57
N ALA A 147 22.01 -19.36 3.01
CA ALA A 147 21.95 -18.61 1.77
C ALA A 147 23.27 -18.70 1.02
N LEU A 148 23.20 -18.61 -0.31
CA LEU A 148 24.36 -18.38 -1.16
C LEU A 148 24.32 -16.91 -1.59
N VAL A 149 25.19 -16.09 -1.00
CA VAL A 149 25.32 -14.68 -1.37
C VAL A 149 26.17 -14.58 -2.62
N VAL A 150 25.71 -13.78 -3.58
CA VAL A 150 26.42 -13.46 -4.83
C VAL A 150 26.57 -11.93 -4.90
N ALA A 151 27.76 -11.44 -5.22
CA ALA A 151 28.05 -10.01 -5.27
C ALA A 151 28.77 -9.62 -6.56
N SER A 152 28.70 -8.33 -6.90
CA SER A 152 29.38 -7.74 -8.06
C SER A 152 30.91 -7.86 -7.97
N ASN A 153 31.48 -7.80 -6.75
CA ASN A 153 32.91 -7.98 -6.48
C ASN A 153 33.17 -8.62 -5.09
N GLN A 154 34.45 -8.95 -4.81
CA GLN A 154 34.88 -9.58 -3.55
C GLN A 154 34.74 -8.65 -2.32
N ASP A 155 34.84 -7.33 -2.51
CA ASP A 155 34.72 -6.36 -1.42
C ASP A 155 33.28 -6.27 -0.90
N HIS A 156 32.29 -6.19 -1.80
CA HIS A 156 30.86 -6.24 -1.46
C HIS A 156 30.48 -7.58 -0.83
N LEU A 157 31.05 -8.69 -1.33
CA LEU A 157 30.85 -10.01 -0.73
C LEU A 157 31.37 -10.05 0.71
N ALA A 158 32.57 -9.51 0.96
CA ALA A 158 33.16 -9.43 2.29
C ALA A 158 32.33 -8.55 3.23
N GLN A 159 31.82 -7.41 2.76
CA GLN A 159 30.96 -6.51 3.54
C GLN A 159 29.68 -7.19 4.02
N VAL A 160 28.93 -7.81 3.10
CA VAL A 160 27.66 -8.49 3.43
C VAL A 160 27.87 -9.63 4.43
N ILE A 161 28.94 -10.41 4.25
CA ILE A 161 29.26 -11.54 5.13
C ILE A 161 29.76 -11.07 6.50
N THR A 162 30.48 -9.96 6.57
CA THR A 162 30.94 -9.38 7.84
C THR A 162 29.78 -8.81 8.65
N ILE A 163 28.85 -8.08 8.00
CA ILE A 163 27.62 -7.57 8.62
C ILE A 163 26.76 -8.73 9.15
N SER A 164 26.71 -9.84 8.41
CA SER A 164 25.99 -11.05 8.81
C SER A 164 26.62 -11.79 10.00
N SER A 165 27.91 -11.60 10.30
CA SER A 165 28.62 -12.45 11.25
C SER A 165 29.00 -11.75 12.56
N LYS A 166 29.13 -10.42 12.62
CA LYS A 166 29.47 -9.70 13.86
C LYS A 166 28.96 -8.24 13.85
N MET A 167 27.98 -7.92 14.71
CA MET A 167 28.03 -6.84 15.74
C MET A 167 26.65 -6.22 16.10
N PRO A 168 26.44 -5.84 17.37
CA PRO A 168 25.30 -5.07 17.84
C PRO A 168 25.38 -3.59 17.42
N ALA A 169 24.22 -2.93 17.42
CA ALA A 169 23.86 -1.71 16.70
C ALA A 169 24.68 -0.42 16.97
N PHE A 170 25.72 -0.42 17.80
CA PHE A 170 26.36 0.81 18.27
C PHE A 170 27.58 1.27 17.46
N VAL A 171 28.19 0.42 16.63
CA VAL A 171 29.46 0.74 15.92
C VAL A 171 29.23 1.25 14.48
N ALA A 172 28.09 0.93 13.87
CA ALA A 172 27.78 1.29 12.48
C ALA A 172 27.72 2.81 12.23
N PHE A 173 27.34 3.59 13.25
CA PHE A 173 27.22 5.04 13.12
C PHE A 173 28.58 5.77 13.16
N ALA A 174 29.58 5.20 13.87
CA ALA A 174 30.92 5.78 13.97
C ALA A 174 31.80 5.47 12.75
N ALA A 175 31.63 4.29 12.14
CA ALA A 175 32.42 3.90 10.97
C ALA A 175 32.06 4.67 9.69
N ALA A 176 30.78 5.02 9.50
CA ALA A 176 30.34 5.76 8.32
C ALA A 176 30.87 7.21 8.25
N PHE A 177 31.05 7.86 9.41
CA PHE A 177 31.50 9.25 9.47
C PHE A 177 33.01 9.41 9.28
N VAL A 178 33.80 8.43 9.73
CA VAL A 178 35.27 8.42 9.54
C VAL A 178 35.66 8.07 8.11
N PHE A 179 34.87 7.26 7.41
CA PHE A 179 35.18 6.84 6.03
C PHE A 179 34.84 7.89 4.96
N ALA A 180 33.89 8.80 5.20
CA ALA A 180 33.57 9.89 4.27
C ALA A 180 34.71 10.91 4.11
N CYS A 181 35.60 11.05 5.10
CA CYS A 181 36.79 11.92 5.02
C CYS A 181 38.06 11.23 4.48
N GLY A 182 38.04 9.90 4.28
CA GLY A 182 39.25 9.11 3.97
C GLY A 182 39.60 8.96 2.48
N VAL A 183 38.68 9.27 1.56
CA VAL A 183 38.86 8.98 0.12
C VAL A 183 39.26 10.23 -0.67
N VAL A 184 40.42 10.79 -0.35
CA VAL A 184 41.23 11.57 -1.31
C VAL A 184 42.70 11.24 -1.10
N ARG A 185 43.18 10.15 -1.70
CA ARG A 185 44.60 9.95 -1.99
C ARG A 185 44.83 9.96 -3.49
N ARG A 186 44.90 11.16 -4.08
CA ARG A 186 45.59 11.36 -5.36
C ARG A 186 47.08 11.52 -5.09
N ARG A 187 47.89 10.63 -5.66
CA ARG A 187 49.34 10.82 -5.76
C ARG A 187 49.62 12.02 -6.68
N HIS A 188 50.01 13.14 -6.10
CA HIS A 188 50.80 14.15 -6.80
C HIS A 188 52.02 14.49 -5.94
N ARG A 189 53.21 14.10 -6.41
CA ARG A 189 54.46 14.71 -5.97
C ARG A 189 54.43 16.16 -6.42
N ARG A 190 54.22 17.08 -5.49
CA ARG A 190 54.54 18.50 -5.63
C ARG A 190 55.27 18.93 -4.37
N THR A 191 56.48 19.44 -4.56
CA THR A 191 57.28 20.09 -3.54
C THR A 191 56.59 21.40 -3.15
N VAL A 192 55.95 21.42 -1.98
CA VAL A 192 55.36 22.64 -1.40
C VAL A 192 56.09 22.95 -0.10
N ARG A 193 56.51 24.22 0.02
CA ARG A 193 57.12 24.81 1.23
C ARG A 193 56.17 24.68 2.43
N PRO A 194 56.68 24.58 3.67
CA PRO A 194 55.83 24.42 4.84
C PRO A 194 55.06 25.73 5.10
N SER A 195 53.76 25.76 4.78
CA SER A 195 52.84 26.71 5.42
C SER A 195 52.39 26.10 6.74
N THR A 196 52.49 26.87 7.81
CA THR A 196 51.98 26.55 9.14
C THR A 196 50.47 26.33 9.10
N THR A 197 50.02 25.10 8.87
CA THR A 197 48.61 24.73 9.05
C THR A 197 48.36 24.63 10.55
N ALA A 198 47.52 25.52 11.09
CA ALA A 198 47.03 25.41 12.46
C ALA A 198 46.32 24.06 12.62
N GLY A 199 46.83 23.22 13.53
CA GLY A 199 46.22 21.94 13.86
C GLY A 199 44.99 22.14 14.74
N PHE A 200 43.92 21.42 14.43
CA PHE A 200 42.68 21.44 15.21
C PHE A 200 42.85 20.64 16.49
N THR A 201 42.44 21.21 17.63
CA THR A 201 42.56 20.52 18.92
C THR A 201 41.42 19.51 19.11
N ILE A 202 41.65 18.47 19.92
CA ILE A 202 40.62 17.46 20.22
C ILE A 202 39.39 18.08 20.90
N VAL A 203 39.59 19.15 21.68
CA VAL A 203 38.51 19.86 22.39
C VAL A 203 37.62 20.61 21.38
N GLU A 204 38.21 21.31 20.42
CA GLU A 204 37.43 22.00 19.37
C GLU A 204 36.60 21.01 18.56
N LEU A 205 37.12 19.82 18.26
CA LEU A 205 36.37 18.76 17.57
C LEU A 205 35.19 18.27 18.38
N LEU A 206 35.39 17.97 19.65
CA LEU A 206 34.32 17.48 20.52
C LEU A 206 33.21 18.52 20.70
N VAL A 207 33.56 19.79 20.91
CA VAL A 207 32.57 20.88 21.04
C VAL A 207 31.79 21.05 19.74
N THR A 208 32.46 21.05 18.59
CA THR A 208 31.79 21.24 17.30
C THR A 208 30.81 20.10 17.01
N LEU A 209 31.22 18.84 17.22
CA LEU A 209 30.34 17.70 17.05
C LEU A 209 29.16 17.72 18.04
N SER A 210 29.38 18.17 19.27
CA SER A 210 28.33 18.32 20.29
C SER A 210 27.29 19.36 19.88
N ILE A 211 27.73 20.51 19.37
CA ILE A 211 26.84 21.57 18.90
C ILE A 211 26.04 21.11 17.67
N VAL A 212 26.70 20.50 16.68
CA VAL A 212 26.01 19.99 15.47
C VAL A 212 24.98 18.92 15.83
N SER A 213 25.32 18.00 16.74
CA SER A 213 24.39 16.96 17.19
C SER A 213 23.18 17.54 17.92
N LEU A 214 23.39 18.55 18.77
CA LEU A 214 22.31 19.27 19.44
C LEU A 214 21.40 20.00 18.43
N LEU A 215 21.98 20.69 17.44
CA LEU A 215 21.21 21.36 16.40
C LEU A 215 20.36 20.38 15.59
N LEU A 216 20.94 19.24 15.19
CA LEU A 216 20.21 18.18 14.47
C LEU A 216 19.09 17.58 15.31
N ALA A 217 19.32 17.36 16.62
CA ALA A 217 18.31 16.85 17.53
C ALA A 217 17.11 17.80 17.68
N LEU A 218 17.35 19.12 17.62
CA LEU A 218 16.29 20.14 17.68
C LEU A 218 15.54 20.31 16.35
N ILE A 219 16.21 20.12 15.21
CA ILE A 219 15.59 20.28 13.87
C ILE A 219 14.72 19.06 13.50
N ALA A 220 15.13 17.85 13.89
CA ALA A 220 14.42 16.61 13.54
C ALA A 220 12.90 16.59 13.91
N PRO A 221 12.46 16.91 15.14
CA PRO A 221 11.04 16.95 15.47
C PRO A 221 10.31 18.05 14.71
N ALA A 222 10.94 19.21 14.51
CA ALA A 222 10.34 20.33 13.78
C ALA A 222 10.04 19.98 12.31
N VAL A 223 10.94 19.26 11.64
CA VAL A 223 10.72 18.80 10.26
C VAL A 223 9.52 17.84 10.18
N GLN A 224 9.36 16.96 11.17
CA GLN A 224 8.22 16.03 11.17
C GLN A 224 6.90 16.74 11.45
N HIS A 225 6.87 17.69 12.39
CA HIS A 225 5.69 18.53 12.60
C HIS A 225 5.29 19.29 11.33
N ALA A 226 6.27 19.86 10.61
CA ALA A 226 6.01 20.56 9.36
C ALA A 226 5.45 19.63 8.27
N ARG A 227 5.98 18.41 8.15
CA ARG A 227 5.49 17.40 7.19
C ARG A 227 4.06 16.97 7.51
N ASN A 228 3.76 16.70 8.77
CA ASN A 228 2.41 16.31 9.19
C ASN A 228 1.40 17.43 8.96
N ALA A 229 1.78 18.68 9.24
CA ALA A 229 0.93 19.84 8.94
C ALA A 229 0.70 20.01 7.43
N ALA A 230 1.73 19.82 6.60
CA ALA A 230 1.60 19.88 5.14
C ALA A 230 0.65 18.77 4.62
N ALA A 231 0.74 17.56 5.17
CA ALA A 231 -0.16 16.48 4.84
C ALA A 231 -1.62 16.81 5.15
N MET A 232 -1.91 17.39 6.33
CA MET A 232 -3.26 17.87 6.69
C MET A 232 -3.79 18.91 5.70
N VAL A 233 -2.96 19.90 5.34
CA VAL A 233 -3.35 20.94 4.37
C VAL A 233 -3.66 20.34 3.00
N LYS A 234 -2.87 19.35 2.57
CA LYS A 234 -3.10 18.65 1.31
C LYS A 234 -4.37 17.80 1.34
N CYS A 235 -4.64 17.04 2.42
CA CYS A 235 -5.87 16.26 2.51
C CYS A 235 -7.11 17.16 2.54
N LYS A 236 -7.03 18.30 3.25
CA LYS A 236 -8.08 19.35 3.22
C LYS A 236 -8.28 19.94 1.82
N SER A 237 -7.20 20.15 1.05
CA SER A 237 -7.27 20.65 -0.32
C SER A 237 -7.89 19.63 -1.28
N ASN A 238 -7.54 18.36 -1.15
CA ASN A 238 -8.10 17.26 -1.94
C ASN A 238 -9.62 17.14 -1.72
N LEU A 239 -10.10 17.16 -0.47
CA LEU A 239 -11.54 17.17 -0.18
C LEU A 239 -12.26 18.39 -0.74
N ARG A 240 -11.64 19.58 -0.73
CA ARG A 240 -12.22 20.77 -1.38
C ARG A 240 -12.36 20.60 -2.88
N GLN A 241 -11.37 19.99 -3.55
CA GLN A 241 -11.46 19.69 -4.98
C GLN A 241 -12.59 18.69 -5.27
N ILE A 242 -12.76 17.66 -4.44
CA ILE A 242 -13.90 16.73 -4.53
C ILE A 242 -15.23 17.47 -4.33
N GLY A 243 -15.32 18.41 -3.40
CA GLY A 243 -16.51 19.23 -3.19
C GLY A 243 -16.85 20.12 -4.38
N LEU A 244 -15.86 20.83 -4.94
CA LEU A 244 -16.04 21.64 -6.15
C LEU A 244 -16.46 20.78 -7.35
N ALA A 245 -15.84 19.62 -7.53
CA ALA A 245 -16.22 18.66 -8.55
C ALA A 245 -17.65 18.14 -8.36
N SER A 246 -18.08 17.89 -7.12
CA SER A 246 -19.43 17.42 -6.79
C SER A 246 -20.50 18.47 -7.08
N HIS A 247 -20.21 19.74 -6.82
CA HIS A 247 -21.10 20.84 -7.22
C HIS A 247 -21.12 21.04 -8.73
N SER A 248 -19.96 20.95 -9.40
CA SER A 248 -19.89 21.05 -10.87
C SER A 248 -20.65 19.91 -11.55
N TYR A 249 -20.59 18.70 -10.97
CA TYR A 249 -21.44 17.58 -11.36
C TYR A 249 -22.92 17.95 -11.17
N ALA A 250 -23.32 18.43 -9.99
CA ALA A 250 -24.70 18.79 -9.72
C ALA A 250 -25.23 19.87 -10.68
N ASP A 251 -24.41 20.86 -11.05
CA ASP A 251 -24.79 21.90 -12.02
C ASP A 251 -25.11 21.31 -13.40
N VAL A 252 -24.36 20.30 -13.84
CA VAL A 252 -24.60 19.59 -15.12
C VAL A 252 -25.79 18.64 -15.03
N TYR A 253 -26.03 18.02 -13.87
CA TYR A 253 -27.04 16.99 -13.67
C TYR A 253 -28.27 17.47 -12.88
N ASN A 254 -28.73 18.71 -13.12
CA ASN A 254 -29.97 19.29 -12.59
C ASN A 254 -30.07 19.30 -11.05
N GLY A 255 -28.99 19.70 -10.37
CA GLY A 255 -28.93 19.81 -8.92
C GLY A 255 -28.84 18.47 -8.20
N VAL A 256 -28.38 17.41 -8.87
CA VAL A 256 -28.24 16.07 -8.31
C VAL A 256 -26.77 15.75 -8.05
N LEU A 257 -26.42 15.50 -6.79
CA LEU A 257 -25.10 15.00 -6.40
C LEU A 257 -24.84 13.61 -7.00
N PRO A 258 -23.56 13.22 -7.22
CA PRO A 258 -23.23 11.99 -7.92
C PRO A 258 -23.86 10.74 -7.28
N PRO A 259 -24.38 9.80 -8.09
CA PRO A 259 -24.92 8.55 -7.59
C PRO A 259 -23.82 7.72 -6.92
N ALA A 260 -24.16 7.20 -5.74
CA ALA A 260 -23.33 6.25 -5.03
C ALA A 260 -23.45 4.85 -5.59
N MET A 261 -24.56 4.50 -6.23
CA MET A 261 -24.78 3.25 -6.96
C MET A 261 -25.71 3.56 -8.12
N THR A 262 -25.83 2.69 -9.11
CA THR A 262 -26.83 2.81 -10.19
C THR A 262 -27.61 1.49 -10.32
N PRO A 263 -28.92 1.51 -10.65
CA PRO A 263 -29.79 0.36 -10.46
C PRO A 263 -29.56 -0.72 -11.53
N HIS A 264 -28.92 -1.83 -11.14
CA HIS A 264 -29.08 -3.10 -11.86
C HIS A 264 -29.82 -4.18 -11.03
N ILE A 265 -30.10 -3.92 -9.75
CA ILE A 265 -30.54 -4.94 -8.78
C ILE A 265 -32.07 -5.12 -8.72
N LEU A 266 -32.84 -4.49 -9.63
CA LEU A 266 -34.31 -4.62 -9.62
C LEU A 266 -34.89 -5.47 -10.76
N GLY A 267 -34.06 -6.05 -11.64
CA GLY A 267 -34.53 -6.99 -12.66
C GLY A 267 -35.64 -6.46 -13.60
N ARG A 268 -35.87 -5.15 -13.65
CA ARG A 268 -36.87 -4.51 -14.52
C ARG A 268 -36.20 -3.69 -15.61
N GLY A 269 -36.19 -4.24 -16.82
CA GLY A 269 -36.07 -3.48 -18.06
C GLY A 269 -34.66 -3.29 -18.61
N ASN A 270 -34.58 -3.41 -19.94
CA ASN A 270 -33.41 -3.13 -20.77
C ASN A 270 -33.10 -1.63 -20.83
N ALA A 271 -32.68 -1.02 -19.73
CA ALA A 271 -32.01 0.27 -19.76
C ALA A 271 -30.50 0.06 -19.92
N PRO A 272 -29.78 0.86 -20.73
CA PRO A 272 -28.32 0.91 -20.69
C PRO A 272 -27.93 1.65 -19.41
N VAL A 273 -27.37 0.94 -18.42
CA VAL A 273 -27.11 1.47 -17.08
C VAL A 273 -25.70 1.12 -16.66
N ASP A 274 -24.94 2.12 -16.20
CA ASP A 274 -23.64 1.91 -15.55
C ASP A 274 -23.82 0.98 -14.35
N ARG A 275 -23.14 -0.17 -14.26
CA ARG A 275 -23.54 -1.21 -13.28
C ARG A 275 -22.74 -1.28 -12.00
N ASN A 276 -21.70 -0.46 -11.80
CA ASN A 276 -21.03 -0.37 -10.50
C ASN A 276 -20.09 0.84 -10.34
N LEU A 277 -20.24 1.89 -11.14
CA LEU A 277 -19.33 3.05 -11.08
C LEU A 277 -19.55 3.86 -9.80
N SER A 278 -18.44 4.15 -9.12
CA SER A 278 -18.41 4.95 -7.91
C SER A 278 -18.72 6.43 -8.15
N PRO A 279 -19.10 7.19 -7.10
CA PRO A 279 -19.19 8.64 -7.22
C PRO A 279 -17.84 9.25 -7.59
N GLN A 280 -16.72 8.72 -7.09
CA GLN A 280 -15.36 9.18 -7.41
C GLN A 280 -15.06 9.06 -8.91
N ALA A 281 -15.40 7.93 -9.55
CA ALA A 281 -15.22 7.75 -10.98
C ALA A 281 -16.00 8.78 -11.80
N ARG A 282 -17.23 9.08 -11.37
CA ARG A 282 -18.12 10.07 -12.02
C ARG A 282 -17.64 11.51 -11.85
N LEU A 283 -16.79 11.78 -10.87
CA LEU A 283 -16.18 13.10 -10.66
C LEU A 283 -14.95 13.35 -11.54
N LEU A 284 -14.37 12.33 -12.19
CA LEU A 284 -13.15 12.49 -12.99
C LEU A 284 -13.22 13.62 -14.05
N PRO A 285 -14.32 13.78 -14.84
CA PRO A 285 -14.41 14.87 -15.80
C PRO A 285 -14.35 16.27 -15.15
N PHE A 286 -14.78 16.38 -13.90
CA PHE A 286 -14.82 17.61 -13.11
C PHE A 286 -13.55 17.82 -12.27
N LEU A 287 -12.61 16.87 -12.35
CA LEU A 287 -11.31 16.88 -11.67
C LEU A 287 -10.15 16.93 -12.67
N GLU A 288 -10.40 17.42 -13.89
CA GLU A 288 -9.40 17.48 -14.99
C GLU A 288 -8.86 16.12 -15.46
N HIS A 289 -9.56 15.01 -15.12
CA HIS A 289 -9.22 13.64 -15.54
C HIS A 289 -10.11 13.14 -16.69
N THR A 290 -10.48 14.01 -17.64
CA THR A 290 -11.36 13.67 -18.78
C THR A 290 -10.78 12.57 -19.69
N ALA A 291 -9.46 12.55 -19.88
CA ALA A 291 -8.79 11.51 -20.66
C ALA A 291 -8.89 10.13 -20.00
N LEU A 292 -8.77 10.07 -18.67
CA LEU A 292 -8.93 8.84 -17.90
C LEU A 292 -10.40 8.37 -17.94
N TRP A 293 -11.35 9.30 -17.78
CA TRP A 293 -12.79 9.02 -17.91
C TRP A 293 -13.14 8.37 -19.26
N ALA A 294 -12.54 8.84 -20.36
CA ALA A 294 -12.78 8.28 -21.70
C ALA A 294 -12.29 6.83 -21.86
N THR A 295 -11.39 6.35 -20.99
CA THR A 295 -10.94 4.94 -21.00
C THR A 295 -11.85 3.99 -20.24
N ILE A 296 -12.80 4.52 -19.46
CA ILE A 296 -13.69 3.71 -18.64
C ILE A 296 -14.85 3.22 -19.50
N ASP A 297 -14.96 1.90 -19.65
CA ASP A 297 -16.18 1.23 -20.05
C ASP A 297 -17.21 1.35 -18.92
N GLN A 298 -18.23 2.16 -19.20
CA GLN A 298 -19.29 2.46 -18.25
C GLN A 298 -20.26 1.29 -18.09
N ASN A 299 -20.27 0.32 -19.01
CA ASN A 299 -21.09 -0.89 -18.92
C ASN A 299 -20.47 -1.98 -18.03
N GLU A 300 -19.37 -1.68 -17.32
CA GLU A 300 -18.71 -2.65 -16.45
C GLU A 300 -19.65 -3.20 -15.37
N THR A 301 -19.58 -4.53 -15.25
CA THR A 301 -20.42 -5.37 -14.38
C THR A 301 -19.60 -6.15 -13.35
N GLY A 302 -18.29 -6.27 -13.55
CA GLY A 302 -17.31 -6.88 -12.65
C GLY A 302 -16.80 -5.84 -11.67
N ILE A 303 -16.95 -5.98 -10.35
CA ILE A 303 -17.07 -7.20 -9.54
C ILE A 303 -18.25 -7.07 -8.59
N GLY A 304 -19.05 -8.13 -8.45
CA GLY A 304 -20.10 -8.20 -7.45
C GLY A 304 -19.49 -8.25 -6.06
N ASP A 305 -19.79 -7.26 -5.21
CA ASP A 305 -19.73 -7.28 -3.74
C ASP A 305 -18.54 -8.04 -3.10
N GLY A 306 -17.41 -8.14 -3.80
CA GLY A 306 -16.36 -9.08 -3.47
C GLY A 306 -15.36 -8.39 -2.57
N ASP A 307 -15.33 -8.77 -1.31
CA ASP A 307 -14.38 -8.22 -0.33
C ASP A 307 -12.90 -8.64 -0.57
N GLY A 308 -12.56 -9.04 -1.80
CA GLY A 308 -11.23 -9.37 -2.26
C GLY A 308 -10.59 -8.23 -3.06
N ARG A 309 -9.42 -8.50 -3.63
CA ARG A 309 -8.70 -7.50 -4.44
C ARG A 309 -9.56 -7.05 -5.63
N PRO A 310 -9.77 -5.74 -5.82
CA PRO A 310 -10.57 -5.25 -6.94
C PRO A 310 -9.87 -5.59 -8.26
N SER A 311 -10.65 -6.08 -9.21
CA SER A 311 -10.23 -6.32 -10.59
C SER A 311 -11.38 -5.97 -11.54
N SER A 312 -11.07 -5.78 -12.80
CA SER A 312 -12.07 -5.46 -13.82
C SER A 312 -11.47 -5.83 -15.16
N THR A 313 -12.20 -6.65 -15.92
CA THR A 313 -11.74 -7.08 -17.24
C THR A 313 -11.95 -5.98 -18.28
N LEU A 314 -13.02 -5.18 -18.15
CA LEU A 314 -13.30 -4.09 -19.10
C LEU A 314 -12.51 -2.82 -18.79
N ASN A 315 -12.22 -2.56 -17.50
CA ASN A 315 -11.51 -1.38 -17.01
C ASN A 315 -10.15 -1.67 -16.38
N ALA A 316 -9.44 -2.72 -16.85
CA ALA A 316 -8.14 -3.14 -16.31
C ALA A 316 -7.08 -2.03 -16.26
N VAL A 317 -7.14 -1.07 -17.20
CA VAL A 317 -6.26 0.10 -17.23
C VAL A 317 -6.68 1.12 -16.18
N ALA A 318 -7.96 1.52 -16.17
CA ALA A 318 -8.46 2.57 -15.29
C ALA A 318 -8.38 2.17 -13.81
N ILE A 319 -8.68 0.91 -13.47
CA ILE A 319 -8.69 0.44 -12.08
C ILE A 319 -7.32 0.51 -11.38
N ASN A 320 -6.23 0.54 -12.16
CA ASN A 320 -4.85 0.63 -11.66
C ASN A 320 -4.27 2.05 -11.76
N ALA A 321 -5.02 3.02 -12.30
CA ALA A 321 -4.56 4.40 -12.45
C ALA A 321 -4.64 5.13 -11.10
N SER A 322 -3.56 5.79 -10.70
CA SER A 322 -3.56 6.64 -9.50
C SER A 322 -4.16 8.00 -9.84
N VAL A 323 -4.94 8.54 -8.90
CA VAL A 323 -5.59 9.86 -9.01
C VAL A 323 -5.25 10.63 -7.73
N ASP A 324 -4.30 11.56 -7.82
CA ASP A 324 -3.70 12.26 -6.67
C ASP A 324 -4.72 12.95 -5.75
N VAL A 325 -5.88 13.34 -6.29
CA VAL A 325 -6.97 13.95 -5.51
C VAL A 325 -7.67 12.96 -4.58
N PHE A 326 -7.62 11.66 -4.89
CA PHE A 326 -8.25 10.61 -4.08
C PHE A 326 -7.35 10.06 -2.97
N GLU A 327 -6.08 10.46 -2.95
CA GLU A 327 -5.07 9.91 -2.05
C GLU A 327 -4.73 10.91 -0.94
N CYS A 328 -4.87 10.50 0.33
CA CYS A 328 -4.37 11.32 1.44
C CYS A 328 -2.88 11.02 1.67
N PRO A 329 -1.96 12.02 1.63
CA PRO A 329 -0.52 11.82 1.86
C PRO A 329 -0.12 11.22 3.21
N SER A 330 -1.03 11.18 4.19
CA SER A 330 -0.79 10.52 5.47
C SER A 330 -1.19 9.03 5.48
N ASP A 331 -1.80 8.55 4.40
CA ASP A 331 -2.26 7.17 4.23
C ASP A 331 -1.37 6.40 3.24
N SER A 332 -1.35 5.08 3.35
CA SER A 332 -0.58 4.19 2.45
C SER A 332 -1.48 3.66 1.34
N VAL A 333 -1.90 4.55 0.44
CA VAL A 333 -2.88 4.25 -0.61
C VAL A 333 -2.27 3.34 -1.69
N PRO A 334 -2.86 2.18 -1.98
CA PRO A 334 -2.42 1.35 -3.10
C PRO A 334 -2.73 2.03 -4.43
N ARG A 335 -2.01 1.63 -5.49
CA ARG A 335 -2.32 2.12 -6.84
C ARG A 335 -3.78 1.84 -7.20
N GLY A 336 -4.48 2.87 -7.68
CA GLY A 336 -5.90 2.79 -7.98
C GLY A 336 -6.83 2.96 -6.78
N GLY A 337 -6.31 3.10 -5.55
CA GLY A 337 -7.11 3.22 -4.34
C GLY A 337 -7.68 4.62 -4.07
N THR A 338 -8.41 4.74 -2.95
CA THR A 338 -8.95 6.01 -2.45
C THR A 338 -9.02 6.06 -0.93
N SER A 339 -8.59 7.17 -0.35
CA SER A 339 -8.79 7.50 1.06
C SER A 339 -10.10 8.25 1.33
N TYR A 340 -10.69 8.88 0.31
CA TYR A 340 -11.90 9.70 0.47
C TYR A 340 -13.14 8.95 0.00
N ARG A 341 -14.09 8.75 0.92
CA ARG A 341 -15.31 7.96 0.71
C ARG A 341 -16.54 8.82 0.90
N MET A 342 -17.62 8.51 0.18
CA MET A 342 -18.89 9.24 0.25
C MET A 342 -19.75 8.71 1.41
N CYS A 343 -20.44 9.61 2.11
CA CYS A 343 -21.22 9.27 3.30
C CYS A 343 -22.59 8.67 2.94
N LYS A 344 -22.85 7.44 3.41
CA LYS A 344 -24.13 6.73 3.21
C LYS A 344 -25.17 7.00 4.30
N GLY A 345 -24.80 7.69 5.37
CA GLY A 345 -25.70 8.04 6.45
C GLY A 345 -25.21 7.57 7.82
N SER A 346 -26.13 7.54 8.77
CA SER A 346 -25.86 7.07 10.14
C SER A 346 -26.35 5.65 10.40
N THR A 347 -27.12 5.05 9.48
CA THR A 347 -27.58 3.65 9.57
C THR A 347 -26.56 2.65 9.03
N PRO A 348 -26.35 1.52 9.73
CA PRO A 348 -25.75 0.35 9.12
C PRO A 348 -26.55 -0.05 7.87
N GLY A 349 -25.87 -0.39 6.79
CA GLY A 349 -26.57 -0.82 5.59
C GLY A 349 -25.73 -1.75 4.72
N SER A 350 -26.40 -2.43 3.80
CA SER A 350 -25.75 -3.15 2.71
C SER A 350 -25.42 -2.19 1.56
N HIS A 351 -24.59 -2.63 0.61
CA HIS A 351 -24.33 -1.90 -0.64
C HIS A 351 -25.61 -1.57 -1.39
N GLN A 352 -26.61 -2.47 -1.31
CA GLN A 352 -27.77 -2.50 -2.19
C GLN A 352 -29.04 -1.87 -1.57
N SER A 353 -29.06 -1.63 -0.26
CA SER A 353 -30.22 -1.09 0.45
C SER A 353 -30.19 0.43 0.46
N VAL A 354 -31.17 1.02 -0.23
CA VAL A 354 -31.83 2.24 0.24
C VAL A 354 -32.58 1.81 1.48
N ALA A 355 -32.34 2.43 2.65
CA ALA A 355 -33.03 2.05 3.86
C ALA A 355 -34.56 2.08 3.61
N ALA A 356 -35.20 0.91 3.68
CA ALA A 356 -36.64 0.79 3.61
C ALA A 356 -37.18 0.59 5.02
N GLY A 357 -38.34 1.17 5.33
CA GLY A 357 -38.93 1.13 6.66
C GLY A 357 -38.44 2.27 7.58
N PRO A 358 -38.55 2.13 8.92
CA PRO A 358 -38.30 3.21 9.88
C PRO A 358 -36.88 3.81 9.84
N ASN A 359 -35.93 3.13 9.17
CA ASN A 359 -34.56 3.59 8.96
C ASN A 359 -34.36 4.47 7.72
N ALA A 360 -35.42 4.79 6.97
CA ALA A 360 -35.39 5.74 5.85
C ALA A 360 -35.00 7.17 6.29
N ALA A 361 -35.16 7.51 7.57
CA ALA A 361 -34.94 8.84 8.16
C ALA A 361 -33.46 9.21 8.46
N ARG A 362 -32.52 8.31 8.15
CA ARG A 362 -31.10 8.39 8.54
C ARG A 362 -30.15 8.16 7.37
N VAL A 363 -30.67 8.38 6.15
CA VAL A 363 -29.95 8.15 4.90
C VAL A 363 -29.11 9.38 4.57
N GLY A 364 -27.85 9.16 4.20
CA GLY A 364 -26.95 10.22 3.77
C GLY A 364 -27.11 10.56 2.28
N VAL A 365 -26.18 11.38 1.80
CA VAL A 365 -26.18 11.82 0.40
C VAL A 365 -25.77 10.73 -0.59
N ALA A 366 -25.10 9.66 -0.16
CA ALA A 366 -24.73 8.55 -1.03
C ALA A 366 -25.95 7.64 -1.36
N ARG A 367 -26.63 7.93 -2.49
CA ARG A 367 -27.87 7.25 -2.92
C ARG A 367 -27.77 6.58 -4.30
N LEU A 368 -28.67 5.64 -4.57
CA LEU A 368 -28.77 4.81 -5.80
C LEU A 368 -29.00 5.59 -7.11
N LEU A 369 -29.40 6.85 -7.05
CA LEU A 369 -29.63 7.69 -8.23
C LEU A 369 -29.10 9.10 -8.02
N GLY A 370 -28.15 9.24 -7.10
CA GLY A 370 -27.69 10.53 -6.62
C GLY A 370 -28.65 11.12 -5.60
N CYS A 371 -28.20 12.19 -4.98
CA CYS A 371 -28.98 12.96 -4.02
C CYS A 371 -29.30 14.32 -4.64
N PRO A 372 -30.56 14.58 -5.04
CA PRO A 372 -30.99 15.93 -5.34
C PRO A 372 -30.73 16.83 -4.14
N ILE A 373 -30.02 17.94 -4.32
CA ILE A 373 -29.66 18.89 -3.25
C ILE A 373 -30.91 19.35 -2.49
N ARG A 374 -32.05 19.47 -3.18
CA ARG A 374 -33.36 19.80 -2.58
C ARG A 374 -33.89 18.80 -1.53
N LEU A 375 -33.32 17.59 -1.44
CA LEU A 375 -33.68 16.60 -0.43
C LEU A 375 -32.85 16.76 0.86
N ILE A 376 -31.84 17.63 0.86
CA ILE A 376 -31.02 17.95 2.04
C ILE A 376 -31.78 18.99 2.86
N THR A 377 -32.74 18.52 3.66
CA THR A 377 -33.67 19.37 4.41
C THR A 377 -33.11 19.84 5.76
N ASP A 378 -32.07 19.17 6.28
CA ASP A 378 -31.25 19.56 7.44
C ASP A 378 -30.28 20.72 7.15
N GLY A 379 -30.09 21.04 5.86
CA GLY A 379 -29.24 22.13 5.40
C GLY A 379 -27.80 21.69 5.08
N MET A 380 -27.32 22.12 3.91
CA MET A 380 -26.05 21.65 3.32
C MET A 380 -24.79 21.88 4.19
N THR A 381 -24.82 22.85 5.10
CA THR A 381 -23.69 23.18 6.00
C THR A 381 -23.52 22.18 7.15
N GLY A 382 -24.57 21.43 7.50
CA GLY A 382 -24.56 20.41 8.55
C GLY A 382 -24.34 18.99 8.04
N THR A 383 -24.60 18.75 6.76
CA THR A 383 -24.60 17.41 6.16
C THR A 383 -23.24 17.00 5.60
N ALA A 384 -22.68 15.89 6.06
CA ALA A 384 -21.44 15.29 5.59
C ALA A 384 -21.61 14.65 4.20
N MET A 385 -20.71 14.99 3.28
CA MET A 385 -20.67 14.45 1.92
C MET A 385 -19.55 13.42 1.74
N PHE A 386 -18.32 13.77 2.09
CA PHE A 386 -17.14 12.89 2.02
C PHE A 386 -16.33 12.98 3.31
N SER A 387 -15.64 11.90 3.66
CA SER A 387 -14.64 11.91 4.72
C SER A 387 -13.50 10.95 4.39
N GLU A 388 -12.43 11.11 5.16
CA GLU A 388 -11.29 10.21 5.19
C GLU A 388 -11.67 8.86 5.80
N ARG A 389 -11.19 7.78 5.17
CA ARG A 389 -11.10 6.42 5.71
C ARG A 389 -9.75 5.87 5.29
N VAL A 390 -8.92 5.53 6.26
CA VAL A 390 -7.64 4.84 6.06
C VAL A 390 -7.86 3.59 5.19
N VAL A 391 -7.05 3.37 4.17
CA VAL A 391 -7.18 2.16 3.33
C VAL A 391 -6.71 0.92 4.10
N GLY A 392 -7.28 -0.24 3.75
CA GLY A 392 -6.85 -1.56 4.21
C GLY A 392 -5.40 -1.86 3.84
N ASP A 393 -4.77 -2.79 4.54
CA ASP A 393 -3.34 -3.09 4.40
C ASP A 393 -2.99 -4.05 3.26
N GLN A 394 -4.00 -4.64 2.61
CA GLN A 394 -3.89 -5.68 1.60
C GLN A 394 -3.21 -6.98 2.08
N ASP A 395 -3.19 -7.23 3.40
CA ASP A 395 -2.68 -8.45 4.01
C ASP A 395 -3.82 -9.33 4.54
N ASP A 396 -4.26 -10.29 3.74
CA ASP A 396 -5.27 -11.27 4.17
C ASP A 396 -4.76 -12.22 5.28
N GLY A 397 -3.44 -12.27 5.53
CA GLY A 397 -2.83 -13.12 6.55
C GLY A 397 -2.79 -12.50 7.94
N ARG A 398 -3.01 -11.19 8.06
CA ARG A 398 -2.94 -10.46 9.33
C ARG A 398 -4.08 -9.47 9.43
N TYR A 399 -4.84 -9.58 10.51
CA TYR A 399 -5.89 -8.61 10.80
C TYR A 399 -5.30 -7.33 11.41
N ASP A 400 -5.56 -6.18 10.79
CA ASP A 400 -5.36 -4.87 11.39
C ASP A 400 -6.72 -4.23 11.75
N PRO A 401 -7.13 -4.19 13.03
CA PRO A 401 -8.43 -3.63 13.45
C PRO A 401 -8.59 -2.13 13.18
N TRP A 402 -7.50 -1.42 12.86
CA TRP A 402 -7.56 0.00 12.48
C TRP A 402 -7.89 0.19 11.00
N ARG A 403 -7.42 -0.72 10.15
CA ARG A 403 -7.46 -0.56 8.69
C ARG A 403 -8.48 -1.48 8.06
N ASP A 404 -8.57 -2.71 8.54
CA ASP A 404 -9.38 -3.78 7.97
C ASP A 404 -10.78 -3.78 8.56
N ARG A 405 -11.63 -4.56 7.90
CA ARG A 405 -13.01 -4.76 8.31
C ARG A 405 -13.22 -6.21 8.70
N ALA A 406 -13.77 -6.43 9.88
CA ALA A 406 -14.05 -7.76 10.40
C ALA A 406 -15.39 -8.32 9.89
N LEU A 407 -15.42 -9.60 9.52
CA LEU A 407 -16.65 -10.35 9.31
C LEU A 407 -17.15 -10.91 10.65
N LEU A 408 -18.34 -10.48 11.06
CA LEU A 408 -19.11 -11.06 12.15
C LEU A 408 -19.89 -12.29 11.66
N ASP A 409 -20.74 -12.86 12.52
CA ASP A 409 -21.71 -13.87 12.08
C ASP A 409 -22.55 -13.30 10.91
N PRO A 410 -22.43 -13.86 9.69
CA PRO A 410 -23.08 -13.32 8.50
C PRO A 410 -24.61 -13.46 8.55
N THR A 411 -25.14 -14.23 9.51
CA THR A 411 -26.59 -14.36 9.74
C THR A 411 -27.18 -13.27 10.63
N ALA A 412 -26.34 -12.47 11.31
CA ALA A 412 -26.80 -11.38 12.16
C ALA A 412 -27.36 -10.21 11.33
N ILE A 413 -28.56 -9.75 11.71
CA ILE A 413 -29.22 -8.56 11.14
C ILE A 413 -29.16 -7.43 12.14
N ASN A 414 -28.16 -6.55 11.98
CA ASN A 414 -27.97 -5.36 12.81
C ASN A 414 -28.30 -4.13 11.98
N THR A 415 -29.56 -3.72 11.98
CA THR A 415 -30.04 -2.55 11.23
C THR A 415 -29.99 -1.26 12.03
N GLU A 416 -29.91 -1.34 13.37
CA GLU A 416 -29.78 -0.17 14.22
C GLU A 416 -28.31 0.22 14.44
N PRO A 417 -27.97 1.53 14.42
CA PRO A 417 -26.60 1.99 14.61
C PRO A 417 -25.96 1.53 15.92
N ASP A 418 -26.72 1.53 17.02
CA ASP A 418 -26.19 1.16 18.34
C ASP A 418 -25.97 -0.35 18.47
N GLU A 419 -26.88 -1.16 17.93
CA GLU A 419 -26.73 -2.62 17.90
C GLU A 419 -25.50 -3.02 17.06
N MET A 420 -25.32 -2.38 15.89
CA MET A 420 -24.15 -2.62 15.07
C MET A 420 -22.86 -2.16 15.75
N ALA A 421 -22.86 -0.97 16.36
CA ALA A 421 -21.70 -0.45 17.07
C ALA A 421 -21.28 -1.39 18.21
N GLU A 422 -22.24 -1.95 18.96
CA GLU A 422 -21.99 -2.94 19.99
C GLU A 422 -21.45 -4.25 19.40
N ALA A 423 -22.05 -4.75 18.31
CA ALA A 423 -21.59 -5.96 17.64
C ALA A 423 -20.14 -5.85 17.15
N CYS A 424 -19.76 -4.69 16.60
CA CYS A 424 -18.37 -4.44 16.18
C CYS A 424 -17.37 -4.45 17.35
N ARG A 425 -17.78 -4.23 18.62
CA ARG A 425 -16.83 -4.28 19.75
C ARG A 425 -16.22 -5.65 19.96
N PHE A 426 -16.95 -6.70 19.59
CA PHE A 426 -16.51 -8.09 19.71
C PHE A 426 -15.66 -8.56 18.51
N SER A 427 -15.42 -7.70 17.53
CA SER A 427 -14.74 -8.05 16.27
C SER A 427 -13.21 -7.98 16.31
N ARG A 428 -12.61 -7.93 17.51
CA ARG A 428 -11.15 -7.87 17.68
C ARG A 428 -10.42 -9.17 17.30
N THR A 429 -11.15 -10.29 17.28
CA THR A 429 -10.67 -11.60 16.83
C THR A 429 -11.68 -12.18 15.86
N PRO A 430 -11.74 -11.66 14.62
CA PRO A 430 -12.79 -12.03 13.69
C PRO A 430 -12.55 -13.42 13.09
N LEU A 431 -13.63 -14.07 12.63
CA LEU A 431 -13.54 -15.35 11.90
C LEU A 431 -12.82 -15.17 10.56
N ARG A 432 -13.01 -14.00 9.96
CA ARG A 432 -12.41 -13.55 8.71
C ARG A 432 -12.36 -12.03 8.72
N HIS A 433 -11.39 -11.44 8.05
CA HIS A 433 -11.36 -10.00 7.80
C HIS A 433 -11.23 -9.70 6.30
N PHE A 434 -11.35 -8.42 5.97
CA PHE A 434 -11.24 -7.87 4.63
C PHE A 434 -10.20 -6.75 4.63
N SER A 435 -9.13 -6.96 3.86
CA SER A 435 -7.93 -6.10 3.84
C SER A 435 -7.87 -5.15 2.64
N PHE A 436 -8.81 -5.26 1.69
CA PHE A 436 -8.83 -4.49 0.44
C PHE A 436 -9.73 -3.24 0.51
N ASP A 437 -10.03 -2.79 1.72
CA ASP A 437 -10.86 -1.61 1.90
C ASP A 437 -10.17 -0.37 1.29
N GLY A 438 -10.82 0.36 0.38
CA GLY A 438 -10.27 1.51 -0.31
C GLY A 438 -9.30 1.17 -1.44
N ALA A 439 -9.18 -0.10 -1.82
CA ALA A 439 -8.24 -0.54 -2.87
C ALA A 439 -8.62 -0.11 -4.29
N THR A 440 -9.82 0.44 -4.51
CA THR A 440 -10.19 1.04 -5.80
C THR A 440 -11.02 2.32 -5.63
N TRP A 441 -10.77 3.34 -6.46
CA TRP A 441 -11.68 4.48 -6.61
C TRP A 441 -12.75 4.24 -7.68
N LEU A 442 -12.64 3.21 -8.52
CA LEU A 442 -13.49 3.02 -9.70
C LEU A 442 -14.87 2.44 -9.35
N LEU A 443 -14.89 1.45 -8.45
CA LEU A 443 -16.08 0.66 -8.15
C LEU A 443 -16.78 1.16 -6.88
N THR A 444 -18.11 1.16 -6.91
CA THR A 444 -18.87 1.52 -5.71
C THR A 444 -18.98 0.38 -4.74
N SER A 445 -18.57 0.62 -3.50
CA SER A 445 -18.81 -0.32 -2.41
C SER A 445 -18.45 0.31 -1.04
N TYR A 446 -19.05 -0.15 0.07
CA TYR A 446 -18.54 0.10 1.42
C TYR A 446 -17.09 -0.33 1.61
N SER A 447 -16.67 -1.40 0.94
CA SER A 447 -15.26 -1.80 0.93
C SER A 447 -14.43 -0.72 0.26
N HIS A 448 -14.89 -0.01 -0.77
CA HIS A 448 -14.00 0.85 -1.57
C HIS A 448 -14.22 2.35 -1.40
N THR A 449 -15.45 2.82 -1.55
CA THR A 449 -15.75 4.23 -1.87
C THR A 449 -16.85 4.83 -1.00
N LEU A 450 -17.45 4.05 -0.10
CA LEU A 450 -18.51 4.48 0.82
C LEU A 450 -18.11 4.28 2.29
N TYR A 451 -18.67 5.10 3.17
CA TYR A 451 -18.54 4.97 4.63
C TYR A 451 -19.84 5.42 5.33
N ASN A 452 -19.93 5.27 6.66
CA ASN A 452 -21.06 5.73 7.46
C ASN A 452 -20.66 6.23 8.86
N HIS A 453 -21.61 6.87 9.55
CA HIS A 453 -21.40 7.48 10.87
C HIS A 453 -21.91 6.57 12.01
N VAL A 454 -21.94 5.25 11.81
CA VAL A 454 -22.37 4.30 12.86
C VAL A 454 -21.49 4.43 14.11
N LEU A 455 -20.18 4.56 13.90
CA LEU A 455 -19.17 4.79 14.92
C LEU A 455 -18.62 6.22 14.84
N SER A 456 -18.07 6.72 15.95
CA SER A 456 -17.43 8.04 16.03
C SER A 456 -16.15 8.10 15.16
N PRO A 457 -15.68 9.30 14.77
CA PRO A 457 -14.40 9.45 14.08
C PRO A 457 -13.28 8.74 14.83
N ASN A 458 -12.38 8.08 14.09
CA ASN A 458 -11.22 7.38 14.65
C ASN A 458 -11.54 6.39 15.80
N SER A 459 -12.75 5.81 15.81
CA SER A 459 -13.21 4.90 16.88
C SER A 459 -12.26 3.73 17.11
N ASN A 460 -11.91 3.43 18.36
CA ASN A 460 -11.14 2.21 18.71
C ASN A 460 -11.92 0.90 18.51
N THR A 461 -13.20 0.99 18.14
CA THR A 461 -14.00 -0.16 17.72
C THR A 461 -13.68 -0.44 16.25
N PRO A 462 -13.29 -1.67 15.88
CA PRO A 462 -12.97 -1.99 14.49
C PRO A 462 -14.20 -1.85 13.59
N ASP A 463 -13.96 -1.63 12.30
CA ASP A 463 -15.03 -1.70 11.32
C ASP A 463 -15.51 -3.14 11.18
N CYS A 464 -16.80 -3.35 10.95
CA CYS A 464 -17.35 -4.70 10.88
C CYS A 464 -18.49 -4.86 9.87
N GLU A 465 -18.69 -6.11 9.47
CA GLU A 465 -19.76 -6.54 8.57
C GLU A 465 -20.51 -7.76 9.13
N ALA A 466 -21.83 -7.70 9.02
CA ALA A 466 -22.74 -8.84 9.01
C ALA A 466 -23.63 -8.72 7.75
N THR A 467 -24.95 -8.79 7.85
CA THR A 467 -25.83 -8.37 6.73
C THR A 467 -25.73 -6.87 6.41
N CYS A 468 -25.34 -6.06 7.40
CA CYS A 468 -25.09 -4.63 7.28
C CYS A 468 -23.61 -4.32 7.58
N ARG A 469 -23.14 -3.12 7.26
CA ARG A 469 -21.74 -2.70 7.47
C ARG A 469 -21.65 -1.45 8.33
N ALA A 470 -20.65 -1.40 9.21
CA ALA A 470 -20.17 -0.20 9.86
C ALA A 470 -18.76 0.10 9.33
N VAL A 471 -18.62 1.20 8.60
CA VAL A 471 -17.35 1.64 8.00
C VAL A 471 -17.08 3.05 8.47
N THR A 472 -16.09 3.20 9.34
CA THR A 472 -15.94 4.38 10.19
C THR A 472 -14.99 5.40 9.58
N ALA A 473 -15.30 6.69 9.64
CA ALA A 473 -14.31 7.71 9.25
C ALA A 473 -13.02 7.59 10.08
N ARG A 474 -11.86 7.51 9.40
CA ARG A 474 -10.53 7.34 10.04
C ARG A 474 -9.46 8.14 9.31
N SER A 475 -8.53 8.69 10.07
CA SER A 475 -7.40 9.47 9.57
C SER A 475 -6.15 9.26 10.44
N HIS A 476 -4.97 9.42 9.84
CA HIS A 476 -3.70 9.48 10.58
C HIS A 476 -3.39 10.88 11.13
N HIS A 477 -4.25 11.86 10.86
CA HIS A 477 -4.12 13.21 11.40
C HIS A 477 -4.45 13.25 12.90
N ALA A 478 -3.76 14.13 13.62
CA ALA A 478 -3.96 14.27 15.05
C ALA A 478 -5.32 14.96 15.35
N GLY A 479 -6.11 14.34 16.22
CA GLY A 479 -7.27 14.96 16.87
C GLY A 479 -8.55 14.99 16.05
N GLY A 480 -8.62 14.30 14.90
CA GLY A 480 -9.84 14.24 14.11
C GLY A 480 -9.70 13.65 12.72
N VAL A 481 -10.80 13.73 11.97
CA VAL A 481 -10.89 13.40 10.54
C VAL A 481 -11.36 14.61 9.75
N HIS A 482 -10.88 14.78 8.52
CA HIS A 482 -11.44 15.81 7.65
C HIS A 482 -12.76 15.35 7.05
N VAL A 483 -13.78 16.18 7.21
CA VAL A 483 -15.11 15.99 6.64
C VAL A 483 -15.42 17.13 5.69
N LEU A 484 -15.80 16.77 4.46
CA LEU A 484 -16.40 17.65 3.48
C LEU A 484 -17.92 17.68 3.72
N PHE A 485 -18.47 18.87 3.91
CA PHE A 485 -19.90 19.13 4.03
C PHE A 485 -20.52 19.43 2.66
N CYS A 486 -21.84 19.32 2.57
CA CYS A 486 -22.58 19.47 1.32
C CYS A 486 -22.55 20.89 0.75
N ASP A 487 -22.18 21.89 1.54
CA ASP A 487 -21.94 23.28 1.11
C ASP A 487 -20.51 23.52 0.58
N GLY A 488 -19.67 22.49 0.53
CA GLY A 488 -18.28 22.57 0.10
C GLY A 488 -17.29 22.91 1.21
N ALA A 489 -17.75 23.17 2.45
CA ALA A 489 -16.86 23.41 3.57
C ALA A 489 -16.13 22.13 3.99
N VAL A 490 -14.83 22.24 4.28
CA VAL A 490 -14.04 21.13 4.85
C VAL A 490 -13.60 21.49 6.26
N LYS A 491 -14.00 20.69 7.24
CA LYS A 491 -13.68 20.88 8.66
C LYS A 491 -12.96 19.64 9.19
N LEU A 492 -12.06 19.86 10.15
CA LEU A 492 -11.50 18.77 10.96
C LEU A 492 -12.49 18.50 12.09
N VAL A 493 -13.13 17.34 12.09
CA VAL A 493 -14.09 16.93 13.12
C VAL A 493 -13.36 16.12 14.18
N SER A 494 -13.53 16.50 15.45
CA SER A 494 -12.81 15.89 16.56
C SER A 494 -13.22 14.45 16.84
N ASP A 495 -12.26 13.63 17.26
CA ASP A 495 -12.50 12.26 17.76
C ASP A 495 -13.46 12.23 18.97
N GLY A 496 -13.54 13.33 19.73
CA GLY A 496 -14.39 13.49 20.90
C GLY A 496 -15.76 14.12 20.62
N ILE A 497 -16.18 14.25 19.35
CA ILE A 497 -17.51 14.75 18.99
C ILE A 497 -18.60 13.88 19.63
N ASP A 498 -19.68 14.53 20.08
CA ASP A 498 -20.87 13.82 20.55
C ASP A 498 -21.43 12.90 19.44
N LEU A 499 -21.68 11.63 19.76
CA LEU A 499 -22.07 10.62 18.78
C LEU A 499 -23.42 10.93 18.13
N HIS A 500 -24.35 11.58 18.85
CA HIS A 500 -25.63 11.99 18.30
C HIS A 500 -25.44 13.12 17.29
N ALA A 501 -24.65 14.14 17.61
CA ALA A 501 -24.30 15.20 16.67
C ALA A 501 -23.55 14.66 15.43
N TRP A 502 -22.65 13.69 15.62
CA TRP A 502 -21.95 13.03 14.52
C TRP A 502 -22.91 12.28 13.59
N ARG A 503 -23.83 11.48 14.14
CA ARG A 503 -24.83 10.76 13.34
C ARG A 503 -25.81 11.70 12.66
N ALA A 504 -26.20 12.80 13.33
CA ALA A 504 -27.02 13.86 12.75
C ALA A 504 -26.38 14.48 11.52
N ALA A 505 -25.07 14.71 11.56
CA ALA A 505 -24.34 15.24 10.42
C ALA A 505 -24.37 14.31 9.19
N ALA A 506 -24.69 13.02 9.33
CA ALA A 506 -24.78 12.12 8.18
C ALA A 506 -26.22 11.96 7.63
N SER A 507 -27.24 12.46 8.33
CA SER A 507 -28.62 12.41 7.86
C SER A 507 -28.95 13.62 6.99
N ILE A 508 -29.91 13.48 6.08
CA ILE A 508 -30.44 14.59 5.27
C ILE A 508 -31.82 15.08 5.76
N ASP A 509 -32.41 14.41 6.75
CA ASP A 509 -33.83 14.51 7.10
C ASP A 509 -34.15 15.49 8.26
N GLY A 510 -33.20 16.32 8.68
CA GLY A 510 -33.43 17.58 9.43
C GLY A 510 -34.05 17.49 10.82
N GLY A 511 -34.46 16.30 11.28
CA GLY A 511 -35.14 16.09 12.56
C GLY A 511 -34.23 15.79 13.75
N GLU A 512 -32.92 15.69 13.54
CA GLU A 512 -31.95 15.31 14.57
C GLU A 512 -31.29 16.57 15.16
N SER A 513 -31.26 16.72 16.49
CA SER A 513 -30.68 17.88 17.16
C SER A 513 -29.15 17.92 16.94
N VAL A 514 -28.70 18.82 16.06
CA VAL A 514 -27.27 19.03 15.78
C VAL A 514 -26.66 19.88 16.90
N GLY A 515 -25.87 19.25 17.78
CA GLY A 515 -24.97 19.98 18.68
C GLY A 515 -23.93 20.77 17.87
N LYS A 516 -23.49 21.94 18.36
CA LYS A 516 -22.49 22.76 17.66
C LYS A 516 -21.22 21.94 17.39
N PHE A 517 -20.82 21.90 16.11
CA PHE A 517 -19.58 21.29 15.61
C PHE A 517 -18.32 21.98 16.09
#